data_AF-A0A5A7YUQ1-F1
#
_entry.id   AF-A0A5A7YUQ1-F1
#
_cell.length_a   1.000
_cell.length_b   1.000
_cell.length_c   1.000
_cell.angle_alpha   90.00
_cell.angle_beta   90.00
_cell.angle_gamma   90.00
#
_symmetry.space_group_name_H-M   'P 1'
#
loop_
_entity.id
_entity.type
_entity.pdbx_description
1 polymer ?
#
loop_
_entity_poly.entity_id
_entity_poly.type
_entity_poly.pdbx_seq_one_letter_code
_entity_poly.pdbx_strand_id
1 'polypeptide(L)' 'MAIFDPCQHDDPMWYDRVEPDEPPGLILQGLALSFLLLKAGVEVAVSLFWLPTTLWCGVSGWIATARRS' A
#
# COMPACT_ATOMS: atom_id res chain seq x y z
N MET A 1 10.76 -21.09 -23.95
CA MET A 1 10.20 -21.27 -25.30
C MET A 1 9.03 -20.30 -25.39
N ALA A 2 9.26 -19.11 -25.97
CA ALA A 2 8.23 -18.07 -26.05
C ALA A 2 7.22 -18.45 -27.13
N ILE A 3 5.93 -18.42 -26.79
CA ILE A 3 4.83 -18.62 -27.72
C ILE A 3 4.80 -17.40 -28.63
N PHE A 4 5.03 -17.60 -29.93
CA PHE A 4 4.97 -16.52 -30.93
C PHE A 4 3.51 -16.27 -31.25
N ASP A 5 2.95 -15.18 -30.72
CA ASP A 5 1.57 -14.77 -30.99
C ASP A 5 1.55 -13.91 -32.27
N PRO A 6 1.02 -14.40 -33.40
CA PRO A 6 1.09 -13.72 -34.69
C PRO A 6 0.27 -12.43 -34.75
N CYS A 7 -0.62 -12.18 -33.78
CA CYS A 7 -1.43 -10.96 -33.70
C CYS A 7 -0.66 -9.75 -33.12
N GLN A 8 0.59 -9.94 -32.69
CA GLN A 8 1.42 -8.88 -32.10
C GLN A 8 1.73 -7.73 -33.07
N HIS A 9 1.63 -7.95 -34.39
CA HIS A 9 1.94 -6.94 -35.39
C HIS A 9 0.87 -5.85 -35.52
N ASP A 10 -0.37 -6.13 -35.13
CA ASP A 10 -1.52 -5.23 -35.22
C ASP A 10 -1.93 -4.63 -33.86
N ASP A 11 -1.16 -4.86 -32.80
CA ASP A 11 -1.46 -4.29 -31.48
C ASP A 11 -1.00 -2.82 -31.44
N PRO A 12 -1.90 -1.81 -31.48
CA PRO A 12 -1.51 -0.40 -31.49
C PRO A 12 -0.76 0.03 -30.22
N MET A 13 -0.78 -0.79 -29.16
CA MET A 13 -0.09 -0.56 -27.89
C MET A 13 1.27 -1.26 -27.81
N TRP A 14 1.80 -1.80 -28.92
CA TRP A 14 3.07 -2.53 -28.89
C TRP A 14 4.25 -1.69 -28.40
N TYR A 15 4.23 -0.37 -28.61
CA TYR A 15 5.22 0.59 -28.11
C TYR A 15 5.05 0.96 -26.63
N ASP A 16 3.87 0.71 -26.04
CA ASP A 16 3.60 0.99 -24.62
C ASP A 16 3.92 -0.21 -23.73
N ARG A 17 4.26 -1.35 -24.34
CA ARG A 17 4.89 -2.45 -23.63
C ARG A 17 6.29 -2.00 -23.26
N VAL A 18 6.38 -1.35 -22.10
CA VAL A 18 7.62 -1.06 -21.37
C VAL A 18 8.60 -2.19 -21.62
N GLU A 19 9.69 -1.95 -22.35
CA GLU A 19 10.75 -2.95 -22.44
C GLU A 19 11.09 -3.35 -21.00
N PRO A 20 10.89 -4.62 -20.59
CA PRO A 20 11.05 -5.03 -19.20
C PRO A 20 12.49 -4.85 -18.67
N ASP A 21 13.41 -4.49 -19.56
CA ASP A 21 14.82 -4.23 -19.28
C ASP A 21 15.14 -2.76 -18.96
N GLU A 22 14.20 -1.81 -19.14
CA GLU A 22 14.43 -0.42 -18.71
C GLU A 22 14.06 -0.24 -17.22
N PRO A 23 15.02 0.17 -16.37
CA PRO A 23 14.73 0.45 -14.98
C PRO A 23 13.69 1.58 -14.89
N PRO A 24 12.72 1.51 -13.97
CA PRO A 24 11.72 2.55 -13.81
C PRO A 24 12.41 3.90 -13.61
N GLY A 25 12.03 4.88 -14.44
CA GLY A 25 12.64 6.20 -14.40
C GLY A 25 12.61 6.80 -12.98
N LEU A 26 13.65 7.57 -12.63
CA LEU A 26 13.81 8.17 -11.28
C LEU A 26 12.57 8.92 -10.79
N ILE A 27 11.81 9.54 -11.71
CA ILE A 27 10.57 10.26 -11.40
C ILE A 27 9.48 9.28 -10.92
N LEU A 28 9.30 8.15 -11.61
CA LEU A 28 8.31 7.15 -11.24
C LEU A 28 8.67 6.50 -9.90
N GLN A 29 9.95 6.20 -9.68
CA GLN A 29 10.43 5.68 -8.41
C GLN A 29 10.22 6.69 -7.27
N GLY A 30 10.50 7.97 -7.51
CA GLY A 30 10.26 9.04 -6.54
C GLY A 30 8.78 9.21 -6.19
N LEU A 31 7.88 9.12 -7.19
CA LEU A 31 6.43 9.16 -6.98
C LEU A 31 5.93 7.92 -6.21
N ALA A 32 6.45 6.74 -6.51
CA ALA A 32 6.09 5.53 -5.78
C ALA A 32 6.49 5.63 -4.30
N LEU A 33 7.71 6.09 -4.02
CA LEU A 33 8.20 6.27 -2.64
C LEU A 33 7.41 7.33 -1.88
N SER A 34 7.10 8.46 -2.51
CA SER A 34 6.32 9.52 -1.86
C SER A 34 4.90 9.06 -1.52
N PHE A 35 4.27 8.31 -2.43
CA PHE A 35 2.95 7.71 -2.18
C PHE A 35 2.99 6.73 -1.00
N LEU A 36 4.00 5.86 -0.93
CA LEU A 36 4.17 4.92 0.19
C LEU A 36 4.37 5.65 1.52
N LEU A 37 5.19 6.70 1.55
CA LEU A 37 5.39 7.52 2.75
C LEU A 37 4.09 8.20 3.20
N LEU A 38 3.32 8.73 2.25
CA LEU A 38 2.06 9.41 2.55
C LEU A 38 1.03 8.42 3.10
N LYS A 39 0.93 7.23 2.52
CA LYS A 39 0.08 6.14 3.02
C LYS A 39 0.47 5.75 4.44
N ALA A 40 1.76 5.50 4.69
CA ALA A 40 2.25 5.14 6.01
C ALA A 40 1.97 6.25 7.05
N GLY A 41 2.16 7.51 6.67
CA GLY A 41 1.83 8.66 7.52
C GLY A 41 0.36 8.72 7.90
N VAL A 42 -0.55 8.47 6.95
CA VAL A 42 -1.99 8.43 7.21
C VAL A 42 -2.34 7.27 8.16
N GLU A 43 -1.80 6.07 7.94
CA GLU A 43 -2.05 4.92 8.82
C GLU A 43 -1.59 5.20 10.26
N VAL A 44 -0.41 5.80 10.44
CA VAL A 44 0.09 6.19 11.76
C VAL A 44 -0.80 7.26 12.39
N ALA A 45 -1.22 8.28 11.64
CA ALA A 45 -2.09 9.33 12.14
C ALA A 45 -3.45 8.77 12.60
N VAL A 46 -4.04 7.87 11.81
CA VAL A 46 -5.29 7.18 12.17
C VAL A 46 -5.08 6.34 13.42
N SER A 47 -3.99 5.57 13.50
CA SER A 47 -3.69 4.75 14.67
C SER A 47 -3.56 5.59 15.94
N LEU A 48 -2.82 6.70 15.88
CA LEU A 48 -2.67 7.65 16.98
C LEU A 48 -4.00 8.31 17.38
N PHE A 49 -4.85 8.62 16.41
CA PHE A 49 -6.18 9.17 16.67
C PHE A 49 -7.08 8.20 17.46
N TRP A 50 -7.02 6.90 17.15
CA TRP A 50 -7.81 5.87 17.83
C TRP A 50 -7.15 5.34 19.12
N LEU A 51 -5.89 5.67 19.35
CA LEU A 51 -5.10 5.17 20.48
C LEU A 51 -5.74 5.50 21.85
N PRO A 52 -6.22 6.74 22.11
CA PRO A 52 -6.89 7.05 23.38
C PRO A 52 -8.16 6.22 23.60
N THR A 53 -8.97 6.03 22.54
CA THR A 53 -10.22 5.27 22.61
C THR A 53 -9.95 3.79 22.87
N THR A 54 -8.97 3.20 22.19
CA THR A 54 -8.60 1.80 22.38
C THR A 54 -8.01 1.55 23.78
N LEU A 55 -7.18 2.47 24.28
CA LEU A 55 -6.68 2.42 25.67
C LEU A 55 -7.81 2.52 26.68
N TRP A 56 -8.73 3.46 26.50
CA TRP A 56 -9.87 3.63 27.41
C TRP A 56 -10.78 2.41 27.45
N CYS A 57 -11.12 1.85 26.28
CA CYS A 57 -11.91 0.62 26.17
C CYS A 57 -11.19 -0.59 26.78
N GLY A 58 -9.87 -0.73 26.57
CA GLY A 58 -9.08 -1.80 27.17
C GLY A 58 -9.03 -1.72 28.70
N VAL A 59 -8.75 -0.53 29.25
CA VAL A 59 -8.68 -0.32 30.70
C VAL A 59 -10.05 -0.51 31.36
N SER A 60 -11.10 0.07 30.79
CA SER A 60 -12.47 -0.09 31.32
C SER A 60 -12.95 -1.54 31.28
N GLY A 61 -12.64 -2.28 30.21
CA GLY A 61 -12.92 -3.72 30.12
C GLY A 61 -12.18 -4.52 31.20
N TRP A 62 -10.91 -4.23 31.44
CA TRP A 62 -10.11 -4.88 32.49
C TRP A 62 -10.63 -4.59 33.91
N ILE A 63 -11.03 -3.34 34.17
CA ILE A 63 -11.66 -2.97 35.45
C ILE A 63 -12.99 -3.70 35.63
N ALA A 64 -13.80 -3.80 34.58
CA ALA A 64 -15.10 -4.48 34.64
C ALA A 64 -14.97 -5.99 34.88
N THR A 65 -13.96 -6.65 34.32
CA THR A 65 -13.68 -8.07 34.57
C THR A 65 -13.08 -8.28 35.96
N ALA A 66 -12.17 -7.41 36.42
CA ALA A 66 -11.62 -7.47 37.77
C ALA A 66 -12.70 -7.29 38.86
N ARG A 67 -13.76 -6.53 38.58
CA ARG A 67 -14.89 -6.32 39.51
C ARG A 67 -15.91 -7.48 39.55
N ARG A 68 -15.85 -8.41 38.60
CA ARG A 68 -16.73 -9.59 38.51
C ARG A 68 -16.10 -10.86 39.08
N SER A 69 -14.79 -10.84 39.37
CA SER A 69 -14.07 -11.90 40.07
C SER A 69 -14.06 -11.66 41.57
#